data_AF-A0A2Z6S0P1-F1
#
_entry.id   AF-A0A2Z6S0P1-F1
#
_cell.length_a   1.000
_cell.length_b   1.000
_cell.length_c   1.000
_cell.angle_alpha   90.00
_cell.angle_beta   90.00
_cell.angle_gamma   90.00
#
_symmetry.space_group_name_H-M   'P 1'
#
loop_
_entity.id
_entity.type
_entity.pdbx_description
1 polymer ?
#
loop_
_entity_poly.entity_id
_entity_poly.type
_entity_poly.pdbx_seq_one_letter_code
_entity_poly.pdbx_strand_id
1 'polypeptide(L)'
;MSGSLPAPKRNSKSGDKTAMFTNKKNKAQGNSTGDNRLIITGYQPDTTKKNLLLDLVIYDIPAKWSNYELLSKFNKWRKVVSVSTRVQKKYLTARVRLIPNHNCLKAYN
;
A
#
# COMPACT_ATOMS: atom_id res chain seq x y z
N MET A 1 -26.87 61.76 9.93
CA MET A 1 -27.45 60.40 9.85
C MET A 1 -27.25 59.89 8.43
N SER A 2 -26.74 58.66 8.29
CA SER A 2 -26.90 57.79 7.11
C SER A 2 -26.18 58.25 5.83
N GLY A 3 -25.34 57.48 5.14
CA GLY A 3 -24.86 56.11 5.27
C GLY A 3 -23.78 55.93 4.20
N SER A 4 -22.76 55.12 4.47
CA SER A 4 -21.71 54.81 3.50
C SER A 4 -22.22 53.82 2.47
N LEU A 5 -21.97 54.07 1.18
CA LEU A 5 -22.11 53.10 0.09
C LEU A 5 -20.76 53.01 -0.65
N PRO A 6 -20.17 51.82 -0.81
CA PRO A 6 -18.97 51.67 -1.64
C PRO A 6 -19.31 51.41 -3.11
N ALA A 7 -18.53 52.01 -4.00
CA ALA A 7 -18.56 51.81 -5.45
C ALA A 7 -18.02 50.44 -5.88
N PRO A 8 -18.35 49.95 -7.10
CA PRO A 8 -18.14 48.55 -7.49
C PRO A 8 -16.94 48.30 -8.43
N LYS A 9 -16.48 47.04 -8.40
CA LYS A 9 -15.68 46.27 -9.39
C LYS A 9 -14.18 46.57 -9.55
N ARG A 10 -13.37 45.53 -9.27
CA ARG A 10 -12.61 44.84 -10.32
C ARG A 10 -12.31 43.38 -9.93
N ASN A 11 -12.78 42.48 -10.77
CA ASN A 11 -12.56 41.04 -10.73
C ASN A 11 -11.22 40.75 -11.43
N SER A 12 -10.30 40.07 -10.77
CA SER A 12 -9.21 39.33 -11.42
C SER A 12 -9.06 37.98 -10.77
N LYS A 13 -9.56 36.98 -11.49
CA LYS A 13 -9.48 35.54 -11.27
C LYS A 13 -8.00 35.12 -11.22
N SER A 14 -7.56 34.53 -10.12
CA SER A 14 -6.41 33.62 -10.11
C SER A 14 -6.70 32.53 -9.10
N GLY A 15 -6.92 31.33 -9.62
CA GLY A 15 -7.27 30.18 -8.82
C GLY A 15 -6.02 29.54 -8.25
N ASP A 16 -6.03 29.29 -6.95
CA ASP A 16 -5.27 28.18 -6.38
C ASP A 16 -6.19 27.40 -5.46
N LYS A 17 -6.71 26.29 -6.01
CA LYS A 17 -7.34 25.23 -5.25
C LYS A 17 -6.22 24.48 -4.53
N THR A 18 -5.79 24.99 -3.39
CA THR A 18 -4.96 24.21 -2.48
C THR A 18 -5.87 23.15 -1.88
N ALA A 19 -5.89 21.98 -2.52
CA ALA A 19 -6.56 20.79 -2.03
C ALA A 19 -5.98 20.49 -0.64
N MET A 20 -6.73 20.83 0.40
CA MET A 20 -6.44 20.39 1.75
C MET A 20 -6.44 18.88 1.73
N PHE A 21 -5.26 18.28 1.87
CA PHE A 21 -5.12 16.86 2.11
C PHE A 21 -5.86 16.56 3.42
N THR A 22 -7.09 16.05 3.30
CA THR A 22 -7.84 15.53 4.42
C THR A 22 -7.02 14.37 5.00
N ASN A 23 -6.38 14.62 6.14
CA ASN A 23 -5.84 13.56 6.98
C ASN A 23 -7.04 12.74 7.48
N LYS A 24 -7.44 11.75 6.67
CA LYS A 24 -8.45 10.78 7.05
C LYS A 24 -7.81 9.92 8.14
N LYS A 25 -8.07 10.30 9.40
CA LYS A 25 -7.78 9.48 10.58
C LYS A 25 -8.37 8.10 10.33
N ASN A 26 -7.51 7.14 9.98
CA ASN A 26 -7.90 5.75 9.90
C ASN A 26 -8.21 5.33 11.34
N LYS A 27 -9.51 5.21 11.61
CA LYS A 27 -10.05 4.64 12.83
C LYS A 27 -9.46 3.23 12.92
N ALA A 28 -8.52 3.02 13.85
CA ALA A 28 -8.10 1.68 14.23
C ALA A 28 -9.31 1.03 14.91
N GLN A 29 -10.14 0.40 14.10
CA GLN A 29 -11.38 -0.24 14.54
C GLN A 29 -11.25 -1.71 14.20
N GLY A 30 -11.18 -2.54 15.24
CA GLY A 30 -11.17 -3.99 15.14
C GLY A 30 -9.92 -4.63 15.70
N ASN A 31 -9.89 -4.78 17.01
CA ASN A 31 -9.33 -5.94 17.67
C ASN A 31 -10.08 -7.21 17.19
N SER A 32 -9.82 -7.63 15.95
CA SER A 32 -10.24 -8.94 15.45
C SER A 32 -9.08 -9.91 15.61
N THR A 33 -9.10 -10.66 16.70
CA THR A 33 -8.37 -11.93 16.78
C THR A 33 -8.99 -12.88 15.76
N GLY A 34 -8.51 -12.85 14.51
CA GLY A 34 -9.01 -13.69 13.43
C GLY A 34 -8.44 -13.26 12.10
N ASP A 35 -7.38 -13.94 11.65
CA ASP A 35 -6.81 -13.82 10.31
C ASP A 35 -6.15 -12.47 9.94
N ASN A 36 -5.01 -12.16 10.58
CA ASN A 36 -4.09 -11.13 10.10
C ASN A 36 -3.47 -11.54 8.74
N ARG A 37 -4.23 -11.38 7.65
CA ARG A 37 -3.85 -11.77 6.29
C ARG A 37 -2.92 -10.77 5.59
N LEU A 38 -2.76 -9.57 6.17
CA LEU A 38 -1.94 -8.50 5.63
C LEU A 38 -0.69 -8.30 6.49
N ILE A 39 0.47 -8.34 5.85
CA ILE A 39 1.78 -8.05 6.44
C ILE A 39 2.30 -6.78 5.79
N ILE A 40 2.62 -5.78 6.62
CA ILE A 40 3.29 -4.54 6.21
C ILE A 40 4.64 -4.51 6.92
N THR A 41 5.74 -4.49 6.16
CA THR A 41 7.10 -4.64 6.72
C THR A 41 7.71 -3.33 7.20
N GLY A 42 7.04 -2.19 6.96
CA GLY A 42 7.59 -0.85 7.22
C GLY A 42 8.64 -0.41 6.19
N TYR A 43 9.00 -1.26 5.22
CA TYR A 43 9.93 -0.88 4.17
C TYR A 43 9.28 0.11 3.20
N GLN A 44 9.85 1.30 3.11
CA GLN A 44 9.44 2.32 2.16
C GLN A 44 10.51 2.44 1.06
N PRO A 45 10.19 2.11 -0.20
CA PRO A 45 11.14 2.23 -1.29
C PRO A 45 11.39 3.70 -1.66
N ASP A 46 12.65 4.03 -1.92
CA ASP A 46 13.06 5.35 -2.41
C ASP A 46 12.32 5.73 -3.68
N THR A 47 12.17 7.04 -3.94
CA THR A 47 11.44 7.56 -5.11
C THR A 47 11.93 6.96 -6.43
N THR A 48 13.24 6.73 -6.56
CA THR A 48 13.87 6.08 -7.72
C THR A 48 13.57 4.57 -7.83
N LYS A 49 13.30 3.91 -6.70
CA LYS A 49 13.04 2.46 -6.62
C LYS A 49 11.56 2.11 -6.72
N LYS A 50 10.65 3.09 -6.63
CA LYS A 50 9.20 2.88 -6.77
C LYS A 50 8.83 2.27 -8.13
N ASN A 51 9.52 2.68 -9.20
CA ASN A 51 9.31 2.16 -10.55
C ASN A 51 9.81 0.71 -10.72
N LEU A 52 10.57 0.19 -9.75
CA LEU A 52 11.09 -1.17 -9.73
C LEU A 52 10.23 -2.10 -8.85
N LEU A 53 9.10 -1.63 -8.33
CA LEU A 53 8.19 -2.47 -7.57
C LEU A 53 7.47 -3.44 -8.49
N LEU A 54 7.45 -4.70 -8.07
CA LEU A 54 6.72 -5.77 -8.72
C LEU A 54 5.59 -6.23 -7.81
N ASP A 55 4.38 -6.28 -8.37
CA ASP A 55 3.20 -6.86 -7.73
C ASP A 55 3.01 -8.28 -8.28
N LEU A 56 3.35 -9.28 -7.47
CA LEU A 56 3.23 -10.71 -7.81
C LEU A 56 1.96 -11.30 -7.19
N VAL A 57 1.35 -12.24 -7.89
CA VAL A 57 0.30 -13.12 -7.35
C VAL A 57 0.78 -14.54 -7.43
N ILE A 58 0.81 -15.22 -6.29
CA ILE A 58 1.37 -16.56 -6.12
C ILE A 58 0.26 -17.47 -5.63
N TYR A 59 0.02 -18.56 -6.35
CA TYR A 59 -0.99 -19.55 -6.06
C TYR A 59 -0.40 -20.77 -5.36
N ASP A 60 -1.27 -21.68 -4.91
CA ASP A 60 -0.92 -23.01 -4.40
C ASP A 60 0.05 -23.03 -3.20
N ILE A 61 0.08 -21.95 -2.41
CA ILE A 61 0.86 -21.93 -1.17
C ILE A 61 0.12 -22.74 -0.11
N PRO A 62 0.77 -23.65 0.64
CA PRO A 62 0.09 -24.39 1.70
C PRO A 62 -0.55 -23.48 2.74
N ALA A 63 -1.84 -23.69 3.04
CA ALA A 63 -2.59 -22.88 4.02
C ALA A 63 -2.02 -22.97 5.45
N LYS A 64 -1.21 -23.99 5.72
CA LYS A 64 -0.52 -24.19 7.00
C LYS A 64 0.65 -23.24 7.25
N TRP A 65 1.12 -22.52 6.23
CA TRP A 65 2.24 -21.60 6.39
C TRP A 65 1.82 -20.38 7.20
N SER A 66 2.55 -20.12 8.27
CA SER A 66 2.40 -18.91 9.08
C SER A 66 2.88 -17.66 8.34
N ASN A 67 2.45 -16.49 8.82
CA ASN A 67 2.90 -15.20 8.29
C ASN A 67 4.44 -15.04 8.32
N TYR A 68 5.09 -15.55 9.36
CA TYR A 68 6.54 -15.50 9.49
C TYR A 68 7.24 -16.42 8.48
N GLU A 69 6.72 -17.64 8.27
CA GLU A 69 7.25 -18.55 7.25
C GLU A 69 7.11 -17.95 5.86
N LEU A 70 5.92 -17.43 5.51
CA LEU A 70 5.66 -16.72 4.27
C LEU A 70 6.68 -15.58 4.06
N LEU A 71 6.81 -14.69 5.05
CA LEU A 71 7.72 -13.56 4.96
C LEU A 71 9.19 -14.01 4.84
N SER A 72 9.60 -15.07 5.55
CA SER A 72 10.96 -15.61 5.46
C SER A 72 11.30 -16.12 4.06
N LYS A 73 10.33 -16.75 3.37
CA LYS A 73 10.48 -17.25 2.00
C LYS A 73 10.55 -16.08 1.02
N PHE A 74 9.68 -15.10 1.14
CA PHE A 74 9.66 -13.92 0.26
C PHE A 74 10.85 -12.98 0.49
N ASN A 75 11.40 -12.90 1.70
CA ASN A 75 12.61 -12.10 1.96
C ASN A 75 13.85 -12.65 1.22
N LYS A 76 13.87 -13.90 0.77
CA LYS A 76 14.92 -14.41 -0.13
C LYS A 76 14.92 -13.74 -1.50
N TRP A 77 13.78 -13.17 -1.89
CA TRP A 77 13.61 -12.38 -3.11
C TRP A 77 13.93 -10.89 -2.94
N ARG A 78 14.57 -10.52 -1.81
CA ARG A 78 15.08 -9.18 -1.41
C ARG A 78 14.18 -8.47 -0.40
N LYS A 79 13.56 -7.34 -0.78
CA LYS A 79 12.84 -6.46 0.14
C LYS A 79 11.36 -6.47 -0.20
N VAL A 80 10.59 -7.12 0.66
CA VAL A 80 9.13 -7.15 0.61
C VAL A 80 8.58 -5.87 1.23
N VAL A 81 7.66 -5.21 0.54
CA VAL A 81 6.93 -4.03 1.01
C VAL A 81 5.66 -4.46 1.73
N SER A 82 4.88 -5.34 1.10
CA SER A 82 3.66 -5.89 1.69
C SER A 82 3.33 -7.27 1.14
N VAL A 83 2.61 -8.04 1.95
CA VAL A 83 2.04 -9.35 1.57
C VAL A 83 0.60 -9.38 2.02
N SER A 84 -0.33 -9.65 1.11
CA SER A 84 -1.71 -9.99 1.47
C SER A 84 -2.00 -11.42 1.06
N THR A 85 -2.59 -12.19 1.96
CA THR A 85 -2.93 -13.59 1.73
C THR A 85 -4.44 -13.80 1.64
N ARG A 86 -4.86 -14.82 0.91
CA ARG A 86 -6.25 -15.29 0.87
C ARG A 86 -6.25 -16.81 0.92
N VAL A 87 -6.74 -17.37 2.02
CA VAL A 87 -6.84 -18.82 2.21
C VAL A 87 -8.03 -19.36 1.40
N GLN A 88 -7.81 -20.46 0.69
CA GLN A 88 -8.77 -21.18 -0.12
C GLN A 88 -8.61 -22.69 0.16
N LYS A 89 -9.42 -23.22 1.08
CA LYS A 89 -9.33 -24.62 1.55
C LYS A 89 -7.91 -24.92 2.08
N LYS A 90 -7.21 -25.89 1.45
CA LYS A 90 -5.86 -26.34 1.85
C LYS A 90 -4.72 -25.46 1.31
N TYR A 91 -5.01 -24.49 0.47
CA TYR A 91 -4.04 -23.57 -0.11
C TYR A 91 -4.36 -22.12 0.22
N LEU A 92 -3.43 -21.22 -0.04
CA LEU A 92 -3.63 -19.78 -0.02
C LEU A 92 -3.00 -19.15 -1.25
N THR A 93 -3.56 -18.01 -1.64
CA THR A 93 -2.99 -17.10 -2.64
C THR A 93 -2.29 -15.96 -1.91
N ALA A 94 -1.05 -15.65 -2.27
CA ALA A 94 -0.35 -14.48 -1.76
C ALA A 94 -0.18 -13.43 -2.86
N ARG A 95 -0.59 -12.20 -2.59
CA ARG A 95 -0.23 -11.03 -3.38
C ARG A 95 0.93 -10.32 -2.69
N VAL A 96 2.08 -10.27 -3.34
CA VAL A 96 3.33 -9.78 -2.78
C VAL A 96 3.80 -8.58 -3.57
N ARG A 97 4.07 -7.48 -2.87
CA ARG A 97 4.71 -6.29 -3.43
C ARG A 97 6.15 -6.24 -2.98
N LEU A 98 7.11 -6.30 -3.90
CA LEU A 98 8.54 -6.30 -3.57
C LEU A 98 9.39 -5.63 -4.65
N ILE A 99 10.64 -5.34 -4.32
CA ILE A 99 11.66 -5.01 -5.34
C ILE A 99 12.39 -6.31 -5.69
N PRO A 100 12.26 -6.84 -6.92
CA PRO A 100 12.84 -8.12 -7.28
C PRO A 100 14.38 -8.07 -7.27
N ASN A 101 14.98 -9.23 -7.03
CA ASN A 101 16.38 -9.50 -7.31
C ASN A 101 16.49 -10.54 -8.43
N HIS A 102 17.73 -10.85 -8.82
CA HIS A 102 18.01 -11.88 -9.82
C HIS A 102 17.39 -13.25 -9.47
N ASN A 103 17.27 -13.59 -8.19
CA ASN A 103 16.64 -14.84 -7.74
C ASN A 103 15.12 -14.84 -7.93
N CYS A 104 14.47 -13.69 -7.76
CA CYS A 104 13.04 -13.52 -8.04
C CYS A 104 12.75 -13.72 -9.54
N LEU A 105 13.58 -13.12 -10.40
CA LEU A 105 13.46 -13.25 -11.85
C LEU A 105 13.70 -14.69 -12.34
N LYS A 106 14.60 -15.44 -11.69
CA LYS A 106 14.81 -16.87 -11.95
C LYS A 106 13.64 -17.77 -11.55
N ALA A 107 12.83 -17.37 -10.57
CA ALA A 107 11.67 -18.16 -10.16
C ALA A 107 10.46 -17.93 -11.09
N TYR A 108 10.56 -16.94 -11.98
CA TYR A 108 9.50 -16.53 -12.90
C TYR A 108 9.67 -17.11 -14.33
N ASN A 109 10.91 -17.42 -14.74
CA ASN A 109 11.25 -18.03 -16.03
C ASN A 109 11.60 -19.51 -15.84
#